data_AF-A0A238Z350-F1
#
_entry.id   AF-A0A238Z350-F1
#
_cell.length_a   1.000
_cell.length_b   1.000
_cell.length_c   1.000
_cell.angle_alpha   90.00
_cell.angle_beta   90.00
_cell.angle_gamma   90.00
#
_symmetry.space_group_name_H-M   'P 1'
#
loop_
_entity.id
_entity.type
_entity.pdbx_description
1 polymer ?
#
loop_
_entity_poly.entity_id
_entity_poly.type
_entity_poly.pdbx_seq_one_letter_code
_entity_poly.pdbx_strand_id
1 'polypeptide(L)'
;MNQIPKPETLYALEDQLAQLEARIRQLRTSVRGQIVQDYEFSGWDGPITLGELFAEQIHLIVIHNMGVGCPYCTMWADGFVGLLPNLSAAASVVVSNHDPVERQKEISQKRGWPFRMVDASATDFTEAMGFYAREGEDVGMLPGCSTFTRDADGTIRRHAMSFFGPHDKFCPVYSFLELLPSEVEERFSPT
;
A
#
# COMPACT_ATOMS: atom_id res chain seq x y z
N MET A 1 1.28 7.52 38.94
CA MET A 1 -0.07 8.03 38.65
C MET A 1 -0.30 7.86 37.16
N ASN A 2 -0.86 6.73 36.73
CA ASN A 2 -1.33 6.56 35.35
C ASN A 2 -2.71 7.21 35.27
N GLN A 3 -2.77 8.50 34.94
CA GLN A 3 -4.03 9.07 34.50
C GLN A 3 -4.28 8.54 33.10
N ILE A 4 -5.12 7.50 33.02
CA ILE A 4 -5.83 7.18 31.78
C ILE A 4 -6.50 8.49 31.34
N PRO A 5 -6.33 8.96 30.09
CA PRO A 5 -7.01 10.15 29.61
C PRO A 5 -8.48 10.10 29.99
N LYS A 6 -9.05 11.21 30.46
CA LYS A 6 -10.48 11.24 30.82
C LYS A 6 -11.28 10.71 29.61
N PRO A 7 -12.10 9.65 29.78
CA PRO A 7 -12.77 8.97 28.66
C PRO A 7 -13.50 9.93 27.71
N GLU A 8 -14.06 11.01 28.25
CA GLU A 8 -14.77 12.05 27.50
C GLU A 8 -13.91 12.76 26.44
N THR A 9 -12.63 13.03 26.74
CA THR A 9 -11.72 13.68 25.77
C THR A 9 -11.28 12.70 24.68
N LEU A 10 -11.06 11.43 25.03
CA LEU A 10 -10.73 10.38 24.06
C LEU A 10 -11.89 10.16 23.08
N TYR A 11 -13.11 9.95 23.60
CA TYR A 11 -14.29 9.73 22.76
C TYR A 11 -14.59 10.91 21.84
N ALA A 12 -14.43 12.15 22.33
CA ALA A 12 -14.61 13.33 21.49
C ALA A 12 -13.59 13.39 20.33
N LEU A 13 -12.35 12.96 20.55
CA LEU A 13 -11.33 12.88 19.51
C LEU A 13 -11.60 11.75 18.51
N GLU A 14 -12.07 10.59 18.99
CA GLU A 14 -12.49 9.47 18.12
C GLU A 14 -13.67 9.87 17.22
N ASP A 15 -14.65 10.60 17.75
CA ASP A 15 -15.77 11.14 16.97
C ASP A 15 -15.29 12.13 15.90
N GLN A 16 -14.35 13.02 16.25
CA GLN A 16 -13.75 13.94 15.29
C GLN A 16 -12.98 13.20 14.19
N LEU A 17 -12.22 12.16 14.55
CA LEU A 17 -11.52 11.31 13.59
C LEU A 17 -12.51 10.64 12.62
N ALA A 18 -13.59 10.05 13.13
CA ALA A 18 -14.62 9.43 12.31
C ALA A 18 -15.26 10.41 11.30
N GLN A 19 -15.53 11.65 11.74
CA GLN A 19 -16.06 12.71 10.87
C GLN A 19 -15.05 13.11 9.77
N LEU A 20 -13.77 13.25 10.12
CA LEU A 20 -12.71 13.56 9.17
C LEU A 20 -12.54 12.44 8.14
N GLU A 21 -12.57 11.19 8.57
CA GLU A 21 -12.47 10.02 7.70
C GLU A 21 -13.64 9.94 6.71
N ALA A 22 -14.86 10.23 7.17
CA ALA A 22 -16.02 10.31 6.29
C ALA A 22 -15.83 11.39 5.22
N ARG A 23 -15.29 12.56 5.59
CA ARG A 23 -14.98 13.65 4.65
C ARG A 23 -13.87 13.27 3.68
N ILE A 24 -12.81 12.59 4.13
CA ILE A 24 -11.74 12.07 3.27
C ILE A 24 -12.31 11.09 2.24
N ARG A 25 -13.21 10.18 2.65
CA ARG A 25 -13.87 9.24 1.74
C ARG A 25 -14.71 9.96 0.69
N GLN A 26 -15.47 10.99 1.07
CA GLN A 26 -16.24 11.80 0.13
C GLN A 26 -15.32 12.48 -0.89
N LEU A 27 -14.22 13.08 -0.45
CA LEU A 27 -13.26 13.72 -1.35
C LEU A 27 -12.64 12.71 -2.32
N ARG A 28 -12.17 11.55 -1.82
CA ARG A 28 -11.58 10.49 -2.66
C ARG A 28 -12.52 9.99 -3.76
N THR A 29 -13.82 9.88 -3.46
CA THR A 29 -14.83 9.43 -4.44
C THR A 29 -15.28 10.52 -5.43
N SER A 30 -14.99 11.79 -5.14
CA SER A 30 -15.36 12.92 -6.00
C SER A 30 -14.35 13.23 -7.12
N VAL A 31 -13.11 12.73 -7.00
CA VAL A 31 -12.05 12.99 -7.98
C VAL A 31 -12.25 12.09 -9.21
N ARG A 32 -12.29 12.69 -10.40
CA ARG A 32 -12.27 11.91 -11.65
C ARG A 32 -10.88 11.29 -11.82
N GLY A 33 -10.83 10.00 -12.12
CA GLY A 33 -9.56 9.29 -12.25
C GLY A 33 -8.65 9.88 -13.35
N GLN A 34 -7.38 10.06 -13.01
CA GLN A 34 -6.34 10.57 -13.90
C GLN A 34 -5.94 9.46 -14.89
N ILE A 35 -5.88 9.78 -16.18
CA ILE A 35 -5.38 8.84 -17.20
C ILE A 35 -3.90 8.56 -16.93
N VAL A 36 -3.54 7.28 -16.93
CA VAL A 36 -2.16 6.82 -16.74
C VAL A 36 -1.76 6.01 -17.97
N GLN A 37 -0.51 6.18 -18.41
CA GLN A 37 0.04 5.37 -19.49
C GLN A 37 0.18 3.91 -19.08
N ASP A 38 0.27 3.02 -20.08
CA ASP A 38 0.43 1.59 -19.85
C ASP A 38 1.91 1.25 -19.62
N TYR A 39 2.33 1.24 -18.36
CA TYR A 39 3.72 1.00 -17.95
C TYR A 39 4.12 -0.46 -18.14
N GLU A 40 5.33 -0.72 -18.63
CA GLU A 40 5.92 -2.06 -18.69
C GLU A 40 6.79 -2.34 -17.46
N PHE A 41 6.65 -3.53 -16.89
CA PHE A 41 7.38 -3.98 -15.71
C PHE A 41 8.12 -5.29 -16.00
N SER A 42 9.14 -5.58 -15.20
CA SER A 42 9.77 -6.89 -15.15
C SER A 42 8.90 -7.84 -14.31
N GLY A 43 8.16 -8.73 -14.97
CA GLY A 43 7.39 -9.78 -14.33
C GLY A 43 8.17 -11.08 -14.17
N TRP A 44 7.62 -12.00 -13.37
CA TRP A 44 8.28 -13.28 -13.06
C TRP A 44 8.42 -14.22 -14.25
N ASP A 45 7.55 -14.08 -15.24
CA ASP A 45 7.48 -14.88 -16.47
C ASP A 45 7.87 -14.06 -17.71
N GLY A 46 8.46 -12.88 -17.51
CA GLY A 46 8.83 -11.93 -18.57
C GLY A 46 8.19 -10.56 -18.38
N PRO A 47 8.40 -9.64 -19.33
CA PRO A 47 7.80 -8.30 -19.30
C PRO A 47 6.27 -8.37 -19.21
N ILE A 48 5.68 -7.45 -18.46
CA ILE A 48 4.22 -7.35 -18.27
C ILE A 48 3.80 -5.89 -18.13
N THR A 49 2.68 -5.51 -18.72
CA THR A 49 2.15 -4.15 -18.68
C THR A 49 1.19 -3.90 -17.52
N LEU A 50 0.98 -2.63 -17.15
CA LEU A 50 0.00 -2.21 -16.15
C LEU A 50 -1.42 -2.68 -16.52
N GLY A 51 -1.77 -2.64 -17.80
CA GLY A 51 -3.01 -3.14 -18.34
C GLY A 51 -3.20 -4.64 -18.14
N GLU A 52 -2.13 -5.43 -18.29
CA GLU A 52 -2.16 -6.89 -18.05
C GLU A 52 -2.25 -7.25 -16.56
N LEU A 53 -1.79 -6.38 -15.66
CA LEU A 53 -1.93 -6.57 -14.21
C LEU A 53 -3.38 -6.58 -13.72
N PHE A 54 -4.32 -6.04 -14.49
CA PHE A 54 -5.74 -6.15 -14.20
C PHE A 54 -6.24 -7.60 -14.33
N ALA A 55 -5.59 -8.46 -15.13
CA ALA A 55 -6.09 -9.79 -15.47
C ALA A 55 -7.57 -9.74 -15.91
N GLU A 56 -8.43 -10.55 -15.30
CA GLU A 56 -9.88 -10.61 -15.57
C GLU A 56 -10.69 -9.51 -14.86
N GLN A 57 -10.04 -8.67 -14.04
CA GLN A 57 -10.70 -7.60 -13.30
C GLN A 57 -10.69 -6.29 -14.08
N ILE A 58 -11.56 -5.37 -13.68
CA ILE A 58 -11.56 -3.98 -14.16
C ILE A 58 -10.98 -3.01 -13.12
N HIS A 59 -10.71 -3.49 -11.91
CA HIS A 59 -10.10 -2.76 -10.81
C HIS A 59 -8.75 -3.37 -10.45
N LEU A 60 -7.77 -2.51 -10.14
CA LEU A 60 -6.43 -2.90 -9.75
C LEU A 60 -5.99 -2.11 -8.52
N ILE A 61 -5.43 -2.79 -7.54
CA ILE A 61 -4.72 -2.20 -6.41
C ILE A 61 -3.24 -2.52 -6.59
N VAL A 62 -2.43 -1.48 -6.73
CA VAL A 62 -0.97 -1.61 -6.73
C VAL A 62 -0.44 -1.13 -5.39
N ILE A 63 0.22 -2.04 -4.67
CA ILE A 63 0.97 -1.75 -3.46
C ILE A 63 2.36 -1.30 -3.88
N HIS A 64 2.72 -0.06 -3.56
CA HIS A 64 4.07 0.48 -3.72
C HIS A 64 4.87 0.07 -2.49
N ASN A 65 5.77 -0.87 -2.68
CA ASN A 65 6.57 -1.49 -1.63
C ASN A 65 8.04 -1.12 -1.86
N MET A 66 8.78 -0.79 -0.80
CA MET A 66 10.19 -0.39 -0.92
C MET A 66 11.15 -1.59 -1.07
N GLY A 67 10.61 -2.81 -1.11
CA GLY A 67 11.36 -4.04 -1.26
C GLY A 67 11.82 -4.63 0.07
N VAL A 68 12.60 -5.72 -0.03
CA VAL A 68 13.09 -6.52 1.10
C VAL A 68 13.98 -5.70 2.05
N GLY A 69 14.58 -4.61 1.57
CA GLY A 69 15.39 -3.70 2.38
C GLY A 69 14.61 -2.91 3.43
N CYS A 70 13.27 -2.86 3.33
CA CYS A 70 12.40 -2.18 4.28
C CYS A 70 11.61 -3.22 5.12
N PRO A 71 11.99 -3.46 6.40
CA PRO A 71 11.31 -4.44 7.24
C PRO A 71 9.82 -4.12 7.48
N TYR A 72 9.46 -2.84 7.50
CA TYR A 72 8.07 -2.41 7.59
C TYR A 72 7.26 -2.82 6.35
N CYS A 73 7.84 -2.67 5.15
CA CYS A 73 7.26 -3.15 3.89
C CYS A 73 7.04 -4.66 3.86
N THR A 74 7.94 -5.45 4.45
CA THR A 74 7.73 -6.90 4.56
C THR A 74 6.62 -7.22 5.56
N MET A 75 6.50 -6.48 6.67
CA MET A 75 5.41 -6.64 7.64
C MET A 75 4.04 -6.29 7.05
N TRP A 76 3.91 -5.18 6.29
CA TRP A 76 2.67 -4.87 5.56
C TRP A 76 2.29 -6.01 4.61
N ALA A 77 3.25 -6.49 3.83
CA ALA A 77 3.02 -7.58 2.88
C ALA A 77 2.60 -8.89 3.58
N ASP A 78 3.18 -9.23 4.73
CA ASP A 78 2.74 -10.36 5.56
C ASP A 78 1.28 -10.20 6.00
N GLY A 79 0.89 -9.00 6.46
CA GLY A 79 -0.49 -8.69 6.85
C GLY A 79 -1.48 -8.82 5.69
N PHE A 80 -1.08 -8.42 4.48
CA PHE A 80 -1.94 -8.51 3.30
C PHE A 80 -2.29 -9.95 2.93
N VAL A 81 -1.52 -10.95 3.38
CA VAL A 81 -1.78 -12.36 3.02
C VAL A 81 -3.16 -12.78 3.52
N GLY A 82 -3.52 -12.35 4.74
CA GLY A 82 -4.84 -12.58 5.32
C GLY A 82 -5.97 -11.75 4.68
N LEU A 83 -5.64 -10.61 4.08
CA LEU A 83 -6.61 -9.71 3.45
C LEU A 83 -6.89 -10.06 1.98
N LEU A 84 -5.96 -10.75 1.32
CA LEU A 84 -6.02 -11.00 -0.11
C LEU A 84 -7.35 -11.61 -0.60
N PRO A 85 -7.94 -12.64 0.04
CA PRO A 85 -9.18 -13.23 -0.47
C PRO A 85 -10.33 -12.22 -0.59
N ASN A 86 -10.42 -11.27 0.35
CA ASN A 86 -11.45 -10.24 0.33
C ASN A 86 -11.14 -9.17 -0.73
N LEU A 87 -9.88 -8.78 -0.87
CA LEU A 87 -9.48 -7.79 -1.88
C LEU A 87 -9.63 -8.34 -3.30
N SER A 88 -9.22 -9.59 -3.53
CA SER A 88 -9.31 -10.28 -4.82
C SER A 88 -10.73 -10.53 -5.30
N ALA A 89 -11.72 -10.48 -4.40
CA ALA A 89 -13.13 -10.51 -4.79
C ALA A 89 -13.59 -9.21 -5.48
N ALA A 90 -12.87 -8.11 -5.29
CA ALA A 90 -13.23 -6.79 -5.82
C ALA A 90 -12.22 -6.19 -6.81
N ALA A 91 -10.94 -6.58 -6.73
CA ALA A 91 -9.87 -6.03 -7.56
C ALA A 91 -8.68 -6.99 -7.68
N SER A 92 -7.93 -6.90 -8.77
CA SER A 92 -6.59 -7.50 -8.82
C SER A 92 -5.66 -6.78 -7.85
N VAL A 93 -4.76 -7.51 -7.19
CA VAL A 93 -3.82 -6.96 -6.20
C VAL A 93 -2.41 -7.34 -6.61
N VAL A 94 -1.54 -6.34 -6.73
CA VAL A 94 -0.15 -6.49 -7.15
C VAL A 94 0.77 -5.73 -6.20
N VAL A 95 1.92 -6.32 -5.88
CA VAL A 95 3.01 -5.64 -5.18
C VAL A 95 4.05 -5.19 -6.21
N SER A 96 4.30 -3.89 -6.26
CA SER A 96 5.32 -3.27 -7.11
C SER A 96 6.46 -2.79 -6.22
N ASN A 97 7.70 -3.18 -6.54
CA ASN A 97 8.90 -2.68 -5.87
C ASN A 97 10.07 -2.58 -6.86
N HIS A 98 11.27 -2.24 -6.37
CA HIS A 98 12.50 -2.17 -7.17
C HIS A 98 13.48 -3.32 -6.87
N ASP A 99 13.02 -4.40 -6.20
CA ASP A 99 13.83 -5.60 -6.06
C ASP A 99 13.83 -6.39 -7.38
N PRO A 100 14.98 -6.93 -7.83
CA PRO A 100 15.03 -7.82 -8.98
C PRO A 100 14.09 -9.02 -8.82
N VAL A 101 13.57 -9.54 -9.94
CA VAL A 101 12.62 -10.65 -9.99
C VAL A 101 13.06 -11.86 -9.16
N GLU A 102 14.35 -12.22 -9.19
CA GLU A 102 14.88 -13.35 -8.42
C GLU A 102 14.73 -13.15 -6.91
N ARG A 103 14.96 -11.92 -6.44
CA ARG A 103 14.83 -11.53 -5.03
C ARG A 103 13.37 -11.49 -4.60
N GLN A 104 12.47 -11.03 -5.47
CA GLN A 104 11.03 -11.10 -5.24
C GLN A 104 10.54 -12.55 -5.09
N LYS A 105 10.99 -13.45 -5.99
CA LYS A 105 10.68 -14.88 -5.91
C LYS A 105 11.15 -15.50 -4.60
N GLU A 106 12.38 -15.19 -4.19
CA GLU A 106 12.96 -15.69 -2.93
C GLU A 106 12.15 -15.25 -1.72
N ILE A 107 11.89 -13.95 -1.55
CA ILE A 107 11.16 -13.45 -0.39
C ILE A 107 9.71 -13.93 -0.37
N SER A 108 9.06 -13.96 -1.53
CA SER A 108 7.68 -14.43 -1.66
C SER A 108 7.56 -15.90 -1.30
N GLN A 109 8.50 -16.75 -1.74
CA GLN A 109 8.54 -18.16 -1.36
C GLN A 109 8.81 -18.32 0.14
N LYS A 110 9.78 -17.57 0.68
CA LYS A 110 10.16 -17.63 2.10
C LYS A 110 9.01 -17.24 3.03
N ARG A 111 8.24 -16.20 2.67
CA ARG A 111 7.14 -15.66 3.49
C ARG A 111 5.76 -16.20 3.09
N GLY A 112 5.68 -17.04 2.07
CA GLY A 112 4.42 -17.63 1.60
C GLY A 112 3.46 -16.60 1.00
N TRP A 113 4.00 -15.55 0.37
CA TRP A 113 3.18 -14.52 -0.25
C TRP A 113 2.53 -15.03 -1.54
N PRO A 114 1.19 -14.93 -1.66
CA PRO A 114 0.47 -15.42 -2.84
C PRO A 114 0.20 -14.32 -3.88
N PHE A 115 0.67 -13.09 -3.67
CA PHE A 115 0.41 -11.97 -4.57
C PHE A 115 1.26 -12.07 -5.84
N ARG A 116 0.76 -11.45 -6.91
CA ARG A 116 1.60 -11.10 -8.05
C ARG A 116 2.56 -9.99 -7.63
N MET A 117 3.83 -10.13 -7.99
CA MET A 117 4.86 -9.11 -7.79
C MET A 117 5.43 -8.66 -9.13
N VAL A 118 5.80 -7.38 -9.23
CA VAL A 118 6.47 -6.81 -10.41
C VAL A 118 7.63 -5.92 -9.99
N ASP A 119 8.71 -5.97 -10.75
CA ASP A 119 9.84 -5.06 -10.62
C ASP A 119 9.63 -3.84 -11.53
N ALA A 120 9.54 -2.66 -10.91
CA ALA A 120 9.32 -1.38 -11.56
C ALA A 120 10.59 -0.52 -11.67
N SER A 121 11.76 -1.05 -11.33
CA SER A 121 13.04 -0.31 -11.30
C SER A 121 13.48 0.25 -12.65
N ALA A 122 13.01 -0.34 -13.76
CA ALA A 122 13.30 0.12 -15.12
C ALA A 122 12.38 1.27 -15.60
N THR A 123 11.48 1.77 -14.75
CA THR A 123 10.49 2.81 -15.11
C THR A 123 10.44 3.93 -14.07
N ASP A 124 9.83 5.05 -14.43
CA ASP A 124 9.47 6.10 -13.47
C ASP A 124 8.14 5.84 -12.74
N PHE A 125 7.51 4.66 -12.90
CA PHE A 125 6.15 4.39 -12.41
C PHE A 125 5.95 4.75 -10.94
N THR A 126 6.87 4.34 -10.07
CA THR A 126 6.77 4.61 -8.62
C THR A 126 6.78 6.12 -8.34
N GLU A 127 7.66 6.86 -9.01
CA GLU A 127 7.74 8.32 -8.91
C GLU A 127 6.51 9.00 -9.52
N ALA A 128 6.09 8.59 -10.72
CA ALA A 128 4.91 9.12 -11.40
C ALA A 128 3.62 8.92 -10.58
N MET A 129 3.56 7.85 -9.77
CA MET A 129 2.47 7.62 -8.83
C MET A 129 2.63 8.40 -7.51
N GLY A 130 3.71 9.17 -7.34
CA GLY A 130 3.94 10.02 -6.16
C GLY A 130 4.51 9.28 -4.95
N PHE A 131 5.11 8.11 -5.15
CA PHE A 131 5.73 7.30 -4.09
C PHE A 131 7.25 7.46 -4.07
N TYR A 132 7.72 8.67 -4.33
CA TYR A 132 9.13 9.03 -4.27
C TYR A 132 9.28 10.45 -3.71
N ALA A 133 10.02 10.61 -2.62
CA ALA A 133 10.34 11.90 -2.02
C ALA A 133 11.75 12.34 -2.42
N ARG A 134 11.88 13.63 -2.79
CA ARG A 134 13.14 14.26 -3.24
C ARG A 134 13.77 15.16 -2.18
N GLU A 135 13.02 15.51 -1.14
CA GLU A 135 13.43 16.40 -0.05
C GLU A 135 12.83 15.90 1.27
N GLY A 136 13.44 16.28 2.40
CA GLY A 136 13.03 15.85 3.74
C GLY A 136 13.94 14.77 4.32
N GLU A 137 13.49 14.15 5.42
CA GLU A 137 14.24 13.07 6.10
C GLU A 137 14.11 11.73 5.36
N ASP A 138 13.04 11.53 4.59
CA ASP A 138 12.73 10.31 3.85
C ASP A 138 13.02 10.44 2.35
N VAL A 139 14.25 10.81 1.96
CA VAL A 139 14.62 10.87 0.54
C VAL A 139 14.65 9.46 -0.04
N GLY A 140 13.84 9.21 -1.08
CA GLY A 140 13.73 7.93 -1.76
C GLY A 140 12.30 7.43 -1.94
N MET A 141 12.15 6.13 -2.15
CA MET A 141 10.82 5.51 -2.30
C MET A 141 10.01 5.60 -1.01
N LEU A 142 8.70 5.82 -1.15
CA LEU A 142 7.74 5.81 -0.06
C LEU A 142 6.79 4.62 -0.19
N PRO A 143 6.39 3.95 0.91
CA PRO A 143 5.45 2.86 0.84
C PRO A 143 4.01 3.38 0.74
N GLY A 144 3.15 2.61 0.09
CA GLY A 144 1.73 2.93 0.02
C GLY A 144 0.97 2.15 -1.03
N CYS A 145 -0.16 2.69 -1.48
CA CYS A 145 -0.98 2.05 -2.50
C CYS A 145 -1.63 3.05 -3.46
N SER A 146 -1.89 2.58 -4.69
CA SER A 146 -2.71 3.26 -5.69
C SER A 146 -3.80 2.33 -6.21
N THR A 147 -4.96 2.91 -6.52
CA THR A 147 -6.09 2.17 -7.10
C THR A 147 -6.37 2.63 -8.51
N PHE A 148 -6.66 1.70 -9.41
CA PHE A 148 -6.89 1.96 -10.83
C PHE A 148 -8.17 1.31 -11.34
N THR A 149 -8.73 1.87 -12.41
CA THR A 149 -9.72 1.22 -13.27
C THR A 149 -9.18 1.05 -14.68
N ARG A 150 -9.64 0.01 -15.37
CA ARG A 150 -9.48 -0.14 -16.82
C ARG A 150 -10.86 0.01 -17.47
N ASP A 151 -11.01 1.04 -18.28
CA ASP A 151 -12.22 1.32 -19.04
C ASP A 151 -12.38 0.30 -20.19
N ALA A 152 -13.58 0.23 -20.79
CA ALA A 152 -13.88 -0.73 -21.86
C ALA A 152 -13.05 -0.52 -23.14
N ASP A 153 -12.52 0.69 -23.37
CA ASP A 153 -11.63 1.02 -24.48
C ASP A 153 -10.15 0.75 -24.17
N GLY A 154 -9.84 0.22 -22.98
CA GLY A 154 -8.48 -0.04 -22.50
C GLY A 154 -7.85 1.12 -21.73
N THR A 155 -8.51 2.28 -21.61
CA THR A 155 -7.96 3.43 -20.87
C THR A 155 -7.78 3.09 -19.39
N ILE A 156 -6.55 3.25 -18.88
CA ILE A 156 -6.24 3.07 -17.46
C ILE A 156 -6.37 4.40 -16.73
N ARG A 157 -7.13 4.40 -15.64
CA ARG A 157 -7.32 5.57 -14.78
C ARG A 157 -6.93 5.28 -13.35
N ARG A 158 -6.12 6.14 -12.75
CA ARG A 158 -5.81 6.13 -11.33
C ARG A 158 -6.83 6.96 -10.55
N HIS A 159 -7.36 6.43 -9.46
CA HIS A 159 -8.40 7.11 -8.65
C HIS A 159 -7.86 7.65 -7.33
N ALA A 160 -7.48 6.77 -6.42
CA ALA A 160 -7.04 7.13 -5.07
C ALA A 160 -5.65 6.59 -4.78
N MET A 161 -5.01 7.22 -3.80
CA MET A 161 -3.76 6.78 -3.21
C MET A 161 -3.75 6.97 -1.70
N SER A 162 -2.87 6.24 -1.04
CA SER A 162 -2.52 6.44 0.37
C SER A 162 -1.07 6.05 0.60
N PHE A 163 -0.38 6.79 1.46
CA PHE A 163 0.89 6.35 2.02
C PHE A 163 0.66 5.33 3.13
N PHE A 164 1.67 4.51 3.37
CA PHE A 164 1.76 3.65 4.54
C PHE A 164 2.67 4.27 5.59
N GLY A 165 2.35 4.03 6.86
CA GLY A 165 3.04 4.55 8.02
C GLY A 165 2.44 4.01 9.32
N PRO A 166 3.05 4.30 10.48
CA PRO A 166 2.64 3.72 11.76
C PRO A 166 1.15 3.87 12.09
N HIS A 167 0.52 5.00 11.73
CA HIS A 167 -0.89 5.24 12.02
C HIS A 167 -1.82 5.00 10.81
N ASP A 168 -1.38 4.18 9.86
CA ASP A 168 -2.19 3.84 8.71
C ASP A 168 -3.27 2.78 9.03
N LYS A 169 -4.19 2.58 8.08
CA LYS A 169 -5.29 1.60 8.19
C LYS A 169 -4.99 0.25 7.55
N PHE A 170 -3.78 0.09 7.04
CA PHE A 170 -3.33 -1.02 6.24
C PHE A 170 -2.48 -2.00 7.05
N CYS A 171 -2.00 -1.62 8.24
CA CYS A 171 -1.35 -2.50 9.20
C CYS A 171 -1.98 -2.41 10.59
N PRO A 172 -2.90 -3.34 10.92
CA PRO A 172 -3.50 -3.40 12.26
C PRO A 172 -2.50 -3.63 13.40
N VAL A 173 -1.28 -4.09 13.11
CA VAL A 173 -0.25 -4.35 14.13
C VAL A 173 0.01 -3.08 14.94
N TYR A 174 0.14 -1.92 14.28
CA TYR A 174 0.38 -0.66 14.97
C TYR A 174 -0.78 -0.27 15.89
N SER A 175 -2.03 -0.46 15.46
CA SER A 175 -3.19 -0.20 16.32
C SER A 175 -3.19 -1.07 17.58
N PHE A 176 -2.61 -2.27 17.55
CA PHE A 176 -2.40 -3.06 18.76
C PHE A 176 -1.22 -2.55 19.59
N LEU A 177 -0.12 -2.12 18.94
CA LEU A 177 1.06 -1.58 19.63
C LEU A 177 0.73 -0.29 20.39
N GLU A 178 -0.10 0.58 19.83
CA GLU A 178 -0.56 1.84 20.46
C GLU A 178 -1.35 1.60 21.77
N LEU A 179 -1.93 0.41 21.94
CA LEU A 179 -2.65 0.03 23.16
C LEU A 179 -1.72 -0.54 24.25
N LEU A 180 -0.45 -0.77 23.93
CA LEU A 180 0.55 -1.25 24.86
C LEU A 180 1.26 -0.06 25.55
N PRO A 181 2.01 -0.29 26.65
CA PRO A 181 2.87 0.75 27.20
C PRO A 181 3.84 1.30 26.15
N SER A 182 4.10 2.62 26.19
CA SER A 182 4.85 3.33 25.14
C SER A 182 6.25 2.76 24.88
N GLU A 183 6.88 2.14 25.87
CA GLU A 183 8.22 1.55 25.70
C GLU A 183 8.22 0.32 24.78
N VAL A 184 7.06 -0.30 24.56
CA VAL A 184 6.91 -1.44 23.64
C VAL A 184 6.88 -0.96 22.19
N GLU A 185 6.14 0.11 21.91
CA GLU A 185 6.06 0.73 20.59
C GLU A 185 7.42 1.29 20.17
N GLU A 186 8.12 2.01 21.06
CA GLU A 186 9.44 2.59 20.79
C GLU A 186 10.53 1.56 20.45
N ARG A 187 10.35 0.30 20.90
CA ARG A 187 11.31 -0.79 20.67
C ARG A 187 10.87 -1.74 19.57
N PHE A 188 9.68 -1.56 19.03
CA PHE A 188 9.16 -2.44 17.99
C PHE A 188 9.97 -2.27 16.71
N SER A 189 10.41 -3.40 16.16
CA SER A 189 11.06 -3.46 14.86
C SER A 189 10.59 -4.71 14.15
N PRO A 190 9.95 -4.61 12.99
CA PRO A 190 9.52 -5.78 12.24
C PRO A 190 10.71 -6.59 11.72
N THR A 191 10.47 -7.89 11.57
CA THR A 191 11.45 -8.90 11.12
C THR A 191 11.42 -9.12 9.63
#